data_AF-E8LIZ9-F1
#
_entry.id   AF-E8LIZ9-F1
#
_cell.length_a   1.000
_cell.length_b   1.000
_cell.length_c   1.000
_cell.angle_alpha   90.00
_cell.angle_beta   90.00
_cell.angle_gamma   90.00
#
_symmetry.space_group_name_H-M   'P 1'
#
loop_
_entity.id
_entity.type
_entity.pdbx_description
1 polymer ?
#
loop_
_entity_poly.entity_id
_entity_poly.type
_entity_poly.pdbx_seq_one_letter_code
_entity_poly.pdbx_strand_id
1 'polypeptide(L)'
;MSLKDLLPPGTFDEIESEVKHHKQTSRFDGDTLKVKCPICGKEIIYSKDNPFRPFCSERCKLIDLGAWANEERTVAGRTVNEDEDADLLNDPNLPKRFDKEDKQLF
;
A
#
# COMPACT_ATOMS: atom_id res chain seq x y z
N MET A 1 -1.97 7.78 -43.42
CA MET A 1 -2.29 9.09 -42.80
C MET A 1 -1.97 8.94 -41.33
N SER A 2 -0.89 9.59 -40.89
CA SER A 2 -0.40 9.47 -39.52
C SER A 2 -1.14 10.45 -38.63
N LEU A 3 -1.30 10.12 -37.35
CA LEU A 3 -1.92 10.99 -36.33
C LEU A 3 -1.26 12.37 -36.23
N LYS A 4 -0.04 12.52 -36.75
CA LYS A 4 0.71 13.77 -36.85
C LYS A 4 0.19 14.72 -37.94
N ASP A 5 -0.56 14.19 -38.89
CA ASP A 5 -1.09 14.94 -40.04
C ASP A 5 -2.47 15.58 -39.76
N LEU A 6 -3.04 15.32 -38.57
CA LEU A 6 -4.36 15.80 -38.15
C LEU A 6 -4.30 17.01 -37.19
N LEU A 7 -3.11 17.47 -36.82
CA LEU A 7 -2.90 18.60 -35.93
C LEU A 7 -2.34 19.81 -36.70
N PRO A 8 -2.73 21.05 -36.36
CA PRO A 8 -2.22 22.26 -37.02
C PRO A 8 -0.69 22.34 -36.93
N PRO A 9 0.01 22.80 -37.98
CA PRO A 9 1.46 22.97 -37.94
C PRO A 9 1.84 23.92 -36.80
N GLY A 10 2.74 23.48 -35.92
CA GLY A 10 3.23 24.24 -34.76
C GLY A 10 2.74 23.76 -33.40
N THR A 11 1.67 22.95 -33.31
CA THR A 11 1.21 22.43 -32.01
C THR A 11 2.23 21.48 -31.37
N PHE A 12 2.99 20.74 -32.18
CA PHE A 12 4.02 19.84 -31.66
C PHE A 12 5.24 20.61 -31.13
N ASP A 13 5.60 21.71 -31.78
CA ASP A 13 6.72 22.58 -31.37
C ASP A 13 6.37 23.39 -30.11
N GLU A 14 5.11 23.82 -29.94
CA GLU A 14 4.61 24.42 -28.71
C GLU A 14 4.66 23.45 -27.53
N ILE A 15 4.21 22.20 -27.70
CA ILE A 15 4.29 21.16 -26.66
C ILE A 15 5.76 20.87 -26.31
N GLU A 16 6.66 20.78 -27.29
CA GLU A 16 8.08 20.51 -27.02
C GLU A 16 8.76 21.68 -26.27
N SER A 17 8.31 22.91 -26.52
CA SER A 17 8.75 24.10 -25.78
C SER A 17 8.20 24.13 -24.35
N GLU A 18 6.97 23.71 -24.10
CA GLU A 18 6.39 23.61 -22.75
C GLU A 18 7.06 22.50 -21.93
N VAL A 19 7.37 21.35 -22.53
CA VAL A 19 8.12 20.26 -21.88
C VAL A 19 9.54 20.70 -21.51
N LYS A 20 10.18 21.57 -22.32
CA LYS A 20 11.51 22.13 -22.02
C LYS A 20 11.47 23.16 -20.87
N HIS A 21 10.42 23.96 -20.74
CA HIS A 21 10.27 24.92 -19.63
C HIS A 21 9.79 24.27 -18.32
N HIS A 22 9.01 23.19 -18.37
CA HIS A 22 8.65 22.39 -17.20
C HIS A 22 9.74 21.40 -16.75
N LYS A 23 10.88 21.33 -17.45
CA LYS A 23 12.05 20.56 -17.00
C LYS A 23 12.70 21.16 -15.73
N GLN A 24 12.21 22.31 -15.26
CA GLN A 24 12.76 23.06 -14.12
C GLN A 24 11.94 22.92 -12.83
N THR A 25 11.30 21.77 -12.60
CA THR A 25 10.77 21.39 -11.27
C THR A 25 11.44 20.14 -10.69
N SER A 26 12.66 19.79 -11.09
CA SER A 26 13.45 18.80 -10.34
C SER A 26 14.24 19.49 -9.22
N ARG A 27 13.53 19.95 -8.17
CA ARG A 27 14.13 20.20 -6.84
C ARG A 27 14.04 18.96 -5.95
N PHE A 28 13.93 17.76 -6.54
CA PHE A 28 14.05 16.52 -5.78
C PHE A 28 15.52 16.18 -5.57
N ASP A 29 16.18 16.99 -4.74
CA ASP A 29 17.37 16.54 -4.04
C ASP A 29 16.92 15.46 -3.04
N GLY A 30 17.02 14.20 -3.44
CA GLY A 30 17.38 13.12 -2.52
C GLY A 30 16.46 12.83 -1.33
N ASP A 31 15.14 12.99 -1.45
CA ASP A 31 14.21 12.66 -0.36
C ASP A 31 14.00 11.14 -0.28
N THR A 32 15.00 10.46 0.27
CA THR A 32 14.98 9.04 0.55
C THR A 32 14.00 8.81 1.70
N LEU A 33 12.85 8.18 1.42
CA LEU A 33 11.83 7.91 2.44
C LEU A 33 12.46 7.09 3.58
N LYS A 34 12.60 7.70 4.77
CA LYS A 34 13.09 7.02 5.96
C LYS A 34 11.94 6.67 6.88
N VAL A 35 11.96 5.44 7.43
CA VAL A 35 10.95 4.95 8.37
C VAL A 35 11.63 4.28 9.57
N LYS A 36 10.96 4.26 10.72
CA LYS A 36 11.42 3.51 11.89
C LYS A 36 10.90 2.07 11.85
N CYS A 37 11.77 1.12 12.15
CA CYS A 37 11.36 -0.27 12.38
C CYS A 37 10.41 -0.32 13.59
N PRO A 38 9.18 -0.87 13.45
CA PRO A 38 8.19 -0.87 14.53
C PRO A 38 8.56 -1.78 15.72
N ILE A 39 9.55 -2.65 15.56
CA ILE A 39 9.97 -3.61 16.58
C ILE A 39 11.14 -3.12 17.42
N CYS A 40 12.11 -2.42 16.81
CA CYS A 40 13.32 -2.00 17.51
C CYS A 40 13.61 -0.49 17.39
N GLY A 41 12.79 0.26 16.67
CA GLY A 41 12.92 1.71 16.49
C GLY A 41 14.03 2.16 15.53
N LYS A 42 14.84 1.24 14.99
CA LYS A 42 15.94 1.56 14.07
C LYS A 42 15.41 2.28 12.82
N GLU A 43 16.01 3.41 12.47
CA GLU A 43 15.72 4.13 11.22
C GLU A 43 16.29 3.38 10.01
N ILE A 44 15.47 3.19 8.98
CA ILE A 44 15.83 2.52 7.73
C ILE A 44 15.36 3.32 6.52
N ILE A 45 16.04 3.14 5.41
CA ILE A 45 15.59 3.61 4.10
C ILE A 45 14.49 2.66 3.59
N TYR A 46 13.35 3.22 3.22
CA TYR A 46 12.27 2.50 2.56
C TYR A 46 12.62 2.33 1.07
N SER A 47 13.41 1.30 0.76
CA SER A 47 13.81 0.93 -0.60
C SER A 47 13.47 -0.53 -0.92
N LYS A 48 13.34 -0.86 -2.20
CA LYS A 48 13.22 -2.25 -2.69
C LYS A 48 14.40 -3.13 -2.27
N ASP A 49 15.57 -2.54 -2.04
CA ASP A 49 16.80 -3.22 -1.61
C ASP A 49 16.67 -3.85 -0.22
N ASN A 50 15.78 -3.33 0.64
CA ASN A 50 15.42 -3.99 1.89
C ASN A 50 14.13 -4.82 1.69
N PRO A 51 14.22 -6.15 1.52
CA PRO A 51 13.04 -7.00 1.30
C PRO A 51 12.14 -7.13 2.53
N PHE A 52 12.62 -6.74 3.71
CA PHE A 52 11.90 -6.84 4.98
C PHE A 52 11.22 -5.55 5.40
N ARG A 53 11.24 -4.50 4.57
CA ARG A 53 10.54 -3.23 4.83
C ARG A 53 9.07 -3.48 5.27
N PRO A 54 8.54 -2.78 6.31
CA PRO A 54 9.15 -1.67 7.05
C PRO A 54 10.11 -2.09 8.19
N PHE A 55 10.42 -3.39 8.33
CA PHE A 55 11.34 -3.90 9.34
C PHE A 55 12.80 -3.77 8.90
N CYS A 56 13.71 -3.63 9.87
CA CYS A 56 15.14 -3.53 9.58
C CYS A 56 15.81 -4.88 9.27
N SER A 57 15.13 -6.00 9.53
CA SER A 57 15.64 -7.35 9.27
C SER A 57 14.51 -8.39 9.35
N GLU A 58 14.80 -9.59 8.84
CA GLU A 58 13.92 -10.75 8.95
C GLU A 58 13.53 -11.07 10.41
N ARG A 59 14.49 -10.98 11.33
CA ARG A 59 14.24 -11.18 12.77
C ARG A 59 13.13 -10.26 13.29
N CYS A 60 13.17 -8.97 12.95
CA CYS A 60 12.14 -8.04 13.40
C CYS A 60 10.78 -8.37 12.79
N LYS A 61 10.72 -8.74 11.50
CA LYS A 61 9.49 -9.21 10.86
C LYS A 61 8.89 -10.42 11.58
N LEU A 62 9.72 -11.40 11.96
CA LEU A 62 9.26 -12.62 12.65
C LEU A 62 8.78 -12.34 14.07
N ILE A 63 9.43 -11.42 14.79
CA ILE A 63 8.97 -11.01 16.13
C ILE A 63 7.58 -10.37 16.05
N ASP A 64 7.37 -9.47 15.08
CA ASP A 64 6.06 -8.84 14.87
C ASP A 64 4.99 -9.90 14.60
N LEU A 65 5.27 -10.82 13.68
CA LEU A 65 4.39 -11.93 13.37
C LEU A 65 4.08 -12.80 14.59
N GLY A 66 5.09 -13.10 15.42
CA GLY A 66 4.92 -13.84 16.66
C GLY A 66 4.01 -13.12 17.66
N ALA A 67 4.18 -11.81 17.83
CA ALA A 67 3.33 -11.02 18.72
C ALA A 67 1.86 -11.01 18.29
N TRP A 68 1.58 -11.01 16.98
CA TRP A 68 0.22 -11.20 16.46
C TRP A 68 -0.32 -12.61 16.70
N ALA A 69 0.50 -13.64 16.47
CA ALA A 69 0.10 -15.02 16.69
C ALA A 69 -0.17 -15.34 18.18
N ASN A 70 0.52 -14.63 19.09
CA ASN A 70 0.37 -14.76 20.53
C ASN A 70 -0.70 -13.82 21.12
N GLU A 71 -1.48 -13.11 20.29
CA GLU A 71 -2.50 -12.15 20.74
C GLU A 71 -1.96 -10.97 21.59
N GLU A 72 -0.65 -10.71 21.54
CA GLU A 72 -0.02 -9.55 22.21
C GLU A 72 -0.34 -8.23 21.47
N ARG A 73 -0.79 -8.33 20.21
CA ARG A 73 -1.25 -7.21 19.38
C ARG A 73 -2.76 -7.30 19.20
N THR A 74 -3.47 -6.29 19.69
CA THR A 74 -4.92 -6.17 19.56
C THR A 74 -5.29 -4.84 18.94
N VAL A 75 -6.39 -4.83 18.20
CA VAL A 75 -7.02 -3.61 17.69
C VAL A 75 -8.31 -3.43 18.46
N ALA A 76 -8.50 -2.27 19.08
CA ALA A 76 -9.74 -1.97 19.78
C ALA A 76 -10.91 -1.98 18.77
N GLY A 77 -11.84 -2.91 18.97
CA GLY A 77 -13.09 -2.95 18.23
C GLY A 77 -14.14 -2.01 18.85
N ARG A 78 -15.19 -1.72 18.09
CA ARG A 78 -16.43 -1.22 18.68
C ARG A 78 -17.05 -2.31 19.56
N THR A 79 -17.89 -1.92 20.52
CA THR A 79 -18.73 -2.87 21.25
C THR A 79 -19.57 -3.65 20.25
N VAL A 80 -19.48 -4.98 20.29
CA VAL A 80 -20.32 -5.85 19.47
C VAL A 80 -21.72 -5.80 20.07
N ASN A 81 -22.71 -5.42 19.28
CA ASN A 81 -24.12 -5.40 19.67
C ASN A 81 -24.81 -6.45 18.79
N GLU A 82 -25.10 -7.62 19.37
CA GLU A 82 -25.56 -8.80 18.62
C GLU A 82 -26.83 -8.52 17.78
N ASP A 83 -27.70 -7.64 18.29
CA ASP A 83 -28.95 -7.26 17.61
C ASP A 83 -28.74 -6.29 16.44
N GLU A 84 -27.79 -5.35 16.54
CA GLU A 84 -27.52 -4.33 15.50
C GLU A 84 -26.51 -4.82 14.45
N ASP A 85 -25.60 -5.71 14.85
CA ASP A 85 -24.58 -6.29 13.99
C ASP A 85 -25.12 -7.45 13.13
N ALA A 86 -26.30 -8.00 13.48
CA ALA A 86 -26.97 -9.06 12.71
C ALA A 86 -27.30 -8.61 11.27
N ASP A 87 -27.63 -7.34 11.07
CA ASP A 87 -27.93 -6.78 9.75
C ASP A 87 -26.68 -6.69 8.85
N LEU A 88 -25.48 -6.56 9.46
CA LEU A 88 -24.22 -6.51 8.72
C LEU A 88 -23.77 -7.89 8.23
N LEU A 89 -24.25 -8.98 8.84
CA LEU A 89 -24.02 -10.35 8.39
C LEU A 89 -24.79 -10.68 7.11
N ASN A 90 -25.86 -9.93 6.82
CA ASN A 90 -26.69 -10.08 5.63
C ASN A 90 -26.24 -9.18 4.46
N ASP A 91 -25.15 -8.41 4.62
CA ASP A 91 -24.62 -7.59 3.54
C ASP A 91 -24.07 -8.48 2.41
N PRO A 92 -24.65 -8.43 1.19
CA PRO A 92 -24.22 -9.26 0.07
C PRO A 92 -22.77 -8.97 -0.39
N ASN A 93 -22.17 -7.86 0.05
CA ASN A 93 -20.79 -7.48 -0.23
C ASN A 93 -19.82 -7.71 0.94
N LEU A 94 -20.25 -8.31 2.06
CA LEU A 94 -19.31 -8.65 3.13
C LEU A 94 -18.39 -9.79 2.66
N PRO A 95 -17.07 -9.73 2.95
CA PRO A 95 -16.19 -10.86 2.71
C PRO A 95 -16.70 -12.07 3.51
N LYS A 96 -17.18 -13.09 2.79
CA LYS A 96 -17.63 -14.35 3.40
C LYS A 96 -16.48 -14.93 4.20
N ARG A 97 -16.70 -15.15 5.50
CA ARG A 97 -15.77 -15.96 6.31
C ARG A 97 -15.69 -17.32 5.63
N PHE A 98 -14.48 -17.76 5.28
CA PHE A 98 -14.27 -19.14 4.83
C PHE A 98 -14.48 -20.03 6.04
N ASP A 99 -15.69 -20.58 6.15
CA ASP A 99 -16.04 -21.50 7.22
C ASP A 99 -15.33 -22.85 6.99
N LYS A 100 -14.88 -23.47 8.08
CA LYS A 100 -14.09 -24.72 8.08
C LYS A 100 -14.82 -25.91 7.44
N GLU A 101 -16.11 -25.77 7.15
CA GLU A 101 -16.99 -26.80 6.58
C GLU A 101 -16.85 -26.94 5.06
N ASP A 102 -16.23 -25.97 4.36
CA ASP A 102 -15.94 -26.06 2.91
C ASP A 102 -14.80 -27.04 2.55
N LYS A 103 -14.25 -27.78 3.54
CA LYS A 103 -13.20 -28.78 3.34
C LYS A 103 -13.66 -30.07 2.67
N GLN A 104 -14.93 -30.20 2.29
CA GLN A 104 -15.47 -31.43 1.71
C GLN A 104 -15.78 -31.33 0.20
N LEU A 105 -15.05 -30.46 -0.49
CA LEU A 105 -14.97 -30.43 -1.96
C LEU A 105 -13.51 -30.50 -2.42
N PHE A 106 -12.80 -31.54 -2.00
CA PHE A 106 -11.68 -32.14 -2.72
C PHE A 106 -11.76 -33.66 -2.56
#